data_AF-A0A0N4Z1I3-F1
#
_entry.id   AF-A0A0N4Z1I3-F1
#
_cell.length_a   1.000
_cell.length_b   1.000
_cell.length_c   1.000
_cell.angle_alpha   90.00
_cell.angle_beta   90.00
_cell.angle_gamma   90.00
#
_symmetry.space_group_name_H-M   'P 1'
#
loop_
_entity.id
_entity.type
_entity.pdbx_description
1 polymer ?
#
loop_
_entity_poly.entity_id
_entity_poly.type
_entity_poly.pdbx_seq_one_letter_code
_entity_poly.pdbx_strand_id
1 'polypeptide(L)'
;MLEIYNHQYLWDNRMQQRVYDAFVDIWDREDLWVTIDRANLNPPKKVKGNPNGFIHWDVDTSITPPPIGVQAVLSLKKQDGDVGGFQSVPYLFEHYDEWVKTQPSDRDPMHPDMTGLSTVNVDLEPGDLMIFNSLLAHGVRPNHSDNRVRMAQYISMYPAEFDNETERQERIRLWRELDSPKRDAFPGDPREWEKHHATTAELSPLGNKLLGITRW
;
A
#
# COMPACT_ATOMS: atom_id res chain seq x y z
N MET A 1 3.78 6.84 9.40
CA MET A 1 2.95 7.15 8.21
C MET A 1 2.70 8.64 8.20
N LEU A 2 2.53 9.24 7.03
CA LEU A 2 2.12 10.64 6.89
C LEU A 2 0.66 10.68 6.45
N GLU A 3 -0.14 11.46 7.15
CA GLU A 3 -1.57 11.67 6.87
C GLU A 3 -1.72 12.70 5.73
N ILE A 4 -1.29 12.31 4.53
CA ILE A 4 -1.37 13.07 3.27
C ILE A 4 -1.94 12.14 2.19
N TYR A 5 -2.97 12.59 1.49
CA TYR A 5 -3.83 11.72 0.69
C TYR A 5 -4.02 12.22 -0.73
N ASN A 6 -4.27 13.53 -0.90
CA ASN A 6 -4.82 14.11 -2.11
C ASN A 6 -3.96 15.22 -2.73
N HIS A 7 -2.75 15.42 -2.23
CA HIS A 7 -1.78 16.36 -2.78
C HIS A 7 -1.48 16.07 -4.26
N GLN A 8 -1.28 17.13 -5.07
CA GLN A 8 -1.04 17.04 -6.52
C GLN A 8 0.02 15.98 -6.87
N TYR A 9 1.20 16.02 -6.27
CA TYR A 9 2.25 15.02 -6.55
C TYR A 9 1.86 13.56 -6.27
N LEU A 10 0.97 13.29 -5.31
CA LEU A 10 0.47 11.92 -5.10
C LEU A 10 -0.45 11.53 -6.26
N TRP A 11 -1.31 12.44 -6.71
CA TRP A 11 -2.17 12.24 -7.87
C TRP A 11 -1.38 12.13 -9.17
N ASP A 12 -0.35 12.95 -9.38
CA ASP A 12 0.52 12.86 -10.56
C ASP A 12 1.08 11.45 -10.71
N ASN A 13 1.55 10.82 -9.61
CA ASN A 13 2.03 9.45 -9.60
C ASN A 13 0.92 8.41 -9.87
N ARG A 14 -0.25 8.56 -9.22
CA ARG A 14 -1.41 7.67 -9.43
C ARG A 14 -1.88 7.66 -10.88
N MET A 15 -1.76 8.81 -11.55
CA MET A 15 -2.24 9.04 -12.92
C MET A 15 -1.17 8.84 -13.99
N GLN A 16 0.04 8.37 -13.63
CA GLN A 16 1.05 8.04 -14.63
C GLN A 16 0.62 6.81 -15.43
N GLN A 17 0.64 6.91 -16.76
CA GLN A 17 0.26 5.82 -17.66
C GLN A 17 1.03 4.53 -17.35
N ARG A 18 2.35 4.62 -17.16
CA ARG A 18 3.20 3.46 -16.84
C ARG A 18 2.84 2.79 -15.51
N VAL A 19 2.38 3.55 -14.52
CA VAL A 19 1.91 2.99 -13.24
C VAL A 19 0.60 2.24 -13.46
N TYR A 20 -0.34 2.87 -14.17
CA TYR A 20 -1.61 2.25 -14.52
C TYR A 20 -1.45 0.97 -15.36
N ASP A 21 -0.65 1.00 -16.42
CA ASP A 21 -0.41 -0.16 -17.29
C ASP A 21 0.10 -1.37 -16.52
N ALA A 22 0.96 -1.15 -15.50
CA ALA A 22 1.43 -2.24 -14.64
C ALA A 22 0.30 -2.92 -13.85
N PHE A 23 -0.74 -2.19 -13.46
CA PHE A 23 -1.92 -2.79 -12.82
C PHE A 23 -2.88 -3.38 -13.84
N VAL A 24 -2.98 -2.83 -15.05
CA VAL A 24 -3.75 -3.43 -16.16
C VAL A 24 -3.19 -4.81 -16.49
N ASP A 25 -1.88 -4.96 -16.60
CA ASP A 25 -1.21 -6.23 -16.86
C ASP A 25 -1.50 -7.27 -15.77
N ILE A 26 -1.58 -6.85 -14.50
CA ILE A 26 -1.83 -7.75 -13.36
C ILE A 26 -3.30 -8.17 -13.29
N TRP A 27 -4.22 -7.24 -13.53
CA TRP A 27 -5.66 -7.50 -13.43
C TRP A 27 -6.28 -8.03 -14.71
N ASP A 28 -5.54 -8.00 -15.83
CA ASP A 28 -5.99 -8.35 -17.17
C ASP A 28 -7.27 -7.57 -17.58
N ARG A 29 -7.34 -6.29 -17.20
CA ARG A 29 -8.45 -5.37 -17.51
C ARG A 29 -8.06 -3.92 -17.33
N GLU A 30 -8.73 -3.06 -18.07
CA GLU A 30 -8.47 -1.62 -18.08
C GLU A 30 -9.29 -0.87 -17.02
N ASP A 31 -10.47 -1.37 -16.66
CA ASP A 31 -11.42 -0.66 -15.80
C ASP A 31 -11.05 -0.78 -14.33
N LEU A 32 -10.11 0.07 -13.90
CA LEU A 32 -9.55 0.08 -12.56
C LEU A 32 -9.84 1.37 -11.80
N TRP A 33 -9.92 1.27 -10.48
CA TRP A 33 -9.94 2.41 -9.57
C TRP A 33 -8.67 2.41 -8.72
N VAL A 34 -8.09 3.60 -8.53
CA VAL A 34 -6.88 3.77 -7.72
C VAL A 34 -7.22 3.94 -6.24
N THR A 35 -6.45 3.41 -5.30
CA THR A 35 -6.68 3.66 -3.88
C THR A 35 -6.30 5.09 -3.49
N ILE A 36 -7.09 5.69 -2.59
CA ILE A 36 -6.71 6.92 -1.87
C ILE A 36 -6.07 6.47 -0.57
N ASP A 37 -4.74 6.43 -0.57
CA ASP A 37 -3.91 5.99 0.55
C ASP A 37 -2.85 7.05 0.90
N ARG A 38 -2.18 6.81 2.03
CA ARG A 38 -1.16 7.67 2.64
C ARG A 38 0.19 7.61 1.93
N ALA A 39 1.10 8.45 2.40
CA ALA A 39 2.52 8.34 2.14
C ALA A 39 3.29 7.83 3.38
N ASN A 40 4.50 7.32 3.15
CA ASN A 40 5.44 6.93 4.19
C ASN A 40 6.59 7.93 4.27
N LEU A 41 6.89 8.39 5.48
CA LEU A 41 8.18 8.95 5.87
C LEU A 41 8.64 8.23 7.12
N ASN A 42 9.75 7.49 7.03
CA ASN A 42 10.31 6.74 8.14
C ASN A 42 11.76 7.20 8.39
N PRO A 43 11.99 8.07 9.38
CA PRO A 43 13.32 8.55 9.72
C PRO A 43 14.15 7.48 10.45
N PRO A 44 15.48 7.65 10.53
CA PRO A 44 16.35 6.82 11.35
C PRO A 44 15.84 6.63 12.78
N LYS A 45 15.91 5.39 13.28
CA LYS A 45 15.65 5.10 14.69
C LYS A 45 16.76 5.72 15.54
N LYS A 46 16.37 6.59 16.50
CA LYS A 46 17.29 7.17 17.49
C LYS A 46 18.01 6.11 18.31
N VAL A 47 17.31 5.04 18.66
CA VAL A 47 17.86 3.86 19.34
C VAL A 47 17.63 2.67 18.42
N LYS A 48 18.72 2.05 17.97
CA LYS A 48 18.68 0.88 17.07
C LYS A 48 18.21 -0.33 17.89
N GLY A 49 17.16 -1.00 17.43
CA GLY A 49 16.49 -2.10 18.13
C GLY A 49 16.59 -3.42 17.35
N ASN A 50 15.57 -4.26 17.44
CA ASN A 50 15.45 -5.49 16.65
C ASN A 50 15.55 -5.16 15.14
N PRO A 51 16.58 -5.65 14.40
CA PRO A 51 16.76 -5.33 12.98
C PRO A 51 15.78 -6.06 12.05
N ASN A 52 15.04 -7.05 12.57
CA ASN A 52 14.20 -7.93 11.77
C ASN A 52 12.79 -7.36 11.54
N GLY A 53 12.36 -6.33 12.26
CA GLY A 53 11.01 -5.76 12.08
C GLY A 53 9.90 -6.74 12.43
N PHE A 54 8.85 -6.76 11.60
CA PHE A 54 7.67 -7.64 11.73
C PHE A 54 7.24 -8.20 10.37
N ILE A 55 6.40 -9.24 10.39
CA ILE A 55 5.73 -9.85 9.24
C ILE A 55 4.24 -10.00 9.58
N HIS A 56 3.38 -9.72 8.60
CA HIS A 56 1.93 -9.81 8.70
C HIS A 56 1.29 -9.99 7.31
N TRP A 57 -0.01 -10.22 7.31
CA TRP A 57 -0.91 -9.97 6.18
C TRP A 57 -1.82 -8.80 6.51
N ASP A 58 -2.14 -7.99 5.49
CA ASP A 58 -3.16 -6.94 5.60
C ASP A 58 -4.59 -7.48 5.43
N VAL A 59 -4.72 -8.78 5.15
CA VAL A 59 -5.99 -9.47 4.92
C VAL A 59 -6.16 -10.65 5.88
N ASP A 60 -7.42 -10.93 6.23
CA ASP A 60 -7.76 -12.07 7.08
C ASP A 60 -7.63 -13.37 6.28
N THR A 61 -6.56 -14.12 6.57
CA THR A 61 -6.26 -15.39 5.90
C THR A 61 -7.12 -16.57 6.40
N SER A 62 -8.08 -16.37 7.30
CA SER A 62 -9.06 -17.40 7.68
C SER A 62 -10.27 -17.45 6.73
N ILE A 63 -10.49 -16.39 5.94
CA ILE A 63 -11.62 -16.28 5.02
C ILE A 63 -11.42 -17.21 3.82
N THR A 64 -12.49 -17.91 3.41
CA THR A 64 -12.50 -18.82 2.26
C THR A 64 -13.59 -18.42 1.25
N PRO A 65 -13.27 -18.16 -0.03
CA PRO A 65 -11.91 -18.12 -0.60
C PRO A 65 -11.09 -16.94 -0.02
N PRO A 66 -9.75 -17.03 -0.03
CA PRO A 66 -8.91 -15.95 0.47
C PRO A 66 -9.17 -14.62 -0.24
N PRO A 67 -9.16 -13.49 0.48
CA PRO A 67 -9.32 -12.17 -0.11
C PRO A 67 -8.09 -11.80 -0.97
N ILE A 68 -8.28 -11.85 -2.29
CA ILE A 68 -7.24 -11.51 -3.26
C ILE A 68 -7.29 -10.02 -3.58
N GLY A 69 -6.14 -9.38 -3.47
CA GLY A 69 -5.90 -8.01 -3.88
C GLY A 69 -4.44 -7.80 -4.26
N VAL A 70 -4.16 -6.58 -4.69
CA VAL A 70 -2.82 -6.16 -5.09
C VAL A 70 -2.44 -4.95 -4.25
N GLN A 71 -1.20 -4.89 -3.80
CA GLN A 71 -0.64 -3.76 -3.07
C GLN A 71 0.62 -3.29 -3.78
N ALA A 72 0.91 -1.98 -3.73
CA ALA A 72 2.18 -1.50 -4.24
C ALA A 72 2.77 -0.34 -3.44
N VAL A 73 4.09 -0.26 -3.53
CA VAL A 73 4.92 0.76 -2.90
C VAL A 73 5.76 1.41 -3.98
N LEU A 74 5.51 2.68 -4.25
CA LEU A 74 6.37 3.52 -5.07
C LEU A 74 7.47 4.11 -4.19
N SER A 75 8.72 3.78 -4.50
CA SER A 75 9.88 4.29 -3.77
C SER A 75 10.22 5.71 -4.19
N LEU A 76 10.25 6.66 -3.24
CA LEU A 76 10.59 8.07 -3.49
C LEU A 76 12.05 8.40 -3.13
N LYS A 77 12.71 7.50 -2.40
CA LYS A 77 14.12 7.56 -2.00
C LYS A 77 14.67 6.13 -2.00
N LYS A 78 15.98 5.99 -2.24
CA LYS A 78 16.66 4.69 -2.18
C LYS A 78 16.35 3.96 -0.87
N GLN A 79 16.00 2.68 -0.99
CA GLN A 79 15.74 1.74 0.10
C GLN A 79 16.74 0.58 -0.04
N ASP A 80 17.43 0.27 1.04
CA ASP A 80 18.42 -0.79 1.12
C ASP A 80 18.48 -1.36 2.54
N GLY A 81 19.38 -2.32 2.76
CA GLY A 81 19.58 -3.00 4.04
C GLY A 81 19.73 -2.09 5.26
N ASP A 82 20.26 -0.86 5.12
CA ASP A 82 20.42 0.06 6.26
C ASP A 82 19.14 0.87 6.52
N VAL A 83 18.51 1.35 5.44
CA VAL A 83 17.26 2.13 5.50
C VAL A 83 16.08 1.23 5.94
N GLY A 84 16.25 -0.08 5.83
CA GLY A 84 15.21 -1.07 6.07
C GLY A 84 14.16 -0.98 4.96
N GLY A 85 12.89 -1.13 5.32
CA GLY A 85 11.81 -1.14 4.34
C GLY A 85 11.26 -2.54 4.11
N PHE A 86 10.83 -2.81 2.89
CA PHE A 86 10.03 -3.99 2.58
C PHE A 86 10.82 -5.28 2.79
N GLN A 87 10.15 -6.23 3.43
CA GLN A 87 10.56 -7.62 3.51
C GLN A 87 9.34 -8.51 3.34
N SER A 88 9.54 -9.73 2.84
CA SER A 88 8.47 -10.70 2.61
C SER A 88 8.89 -12.11 2.94
N VAL A 89 7.92 -13.03 2.96
CA VAL A 89 8.15 -14.47 3.14
C VAL A 89 7.57 -15.21 1.94
N PRO A 90 8.30 -15.31 0.82
CA PRO A 90 7.80 -15.96 -0.40
C PRO A 90 7.36 -17.41 -0.18
N TYR A 91 8.04 -18.13 0.71
CA TYR A 91 7.69 -19.50 1.08
C TYR A 91 6.23 -19.63 1.55
N LEU A 92 5.74 -18.68 2.37
CA LEU A 92 4.37 -18.70 2.85
C LEU A 92 3.35 -18.46 1.74
N PHE A 93 3.72 -17.67 0.73
CA PHE A 93 2.86 -17.43 -0.42
C PHE A 93 2.79 -18.67 -1.34
N GLU A 94 3.93 -19.32 -1.61
CA GLU A 94 4.01 -20.51 -2.45
C GLU A 94 3.40 -21.76 -1.81
N HIS A 95 3.51 -21.88 -0.48
CA HIS A 95 3.14 -23.09 0.27
C HIS A 95 2.03 -22.86 1.30
N TYR A 96 1.22 -21.81 1.14
CA TYR A 96 0.20 -21.42 2.12
C TYR A 96 -0.69 -22.60 2.53
N ASP A 97 -1.26 -23.31 1.55
CA ASP A 97 -2.23 -24.38 1.77
C ASP A 97 -1.67 -25.56 2.58
N GLU A 98 -0.38 -25.86 2.44
CA GLU A 98 0.26 -26.91 3.24
C GLU A 98 0.72 -26.39 4.60
N TRP A 99 1.28 -25.18 4.62
CA TRP A 99 1.71 -24.54 5.86
C TRP A 99 0.55 -24.35 6.82
N VAL A 100 -0.61 -23.87 6.36
CA VAL A 100 -1.76 -23.56 7.22
C VAL A 100 -2.32 -24.80 7.93
N LYS A 101 -2.19 -25.99 7.34
CA LYS A 101 -2.59 -27.28 7.96
C LYS A 101 -1.74 -27.67 9.16
N THR A 102 -0.53 -27.12 9.26
CA THR A 102 0.39 -27.38 10.39
C THR A 102 0.13 -26.45 11.59
N GLN A 103 -0.65 -25.39 11.37
CA GLN A 103 -0.90 -24.36 12.36
C GLN A 103 -2.03 -24.79 13.33
N PRO A 104 -2.02 -24.28 14.57
CA PRO A 104 -3.11 -24.54 15.52
C PRO A 104 -4.42 -23.94 15.02
N SER A 105 -5.55 -24.49 15.47
CA SER A 105 -6.89 -24.06 15.04
C SER A 105 -7.23 -22.62 15.42
N ASP A 106 -6.57 -22.07 16.44
CA ASP A 106 -6.72 -20.70 16.95
C ASP A 106 -5.58 -19.76 16.51
N ARG A 107 -4.87 -20.10 15.43
CA ARG A 107 -3.82 -19.23 14.86
C ARG A 107 -4.33 -17.81 14.63
N ASP A 108 -3.42 -16.83 14.76
CA ASP A 108 -3.68 -15.47 14.31
C ASP A 108 -3.73 -15.45 12.77
N PRO A 109 -4.83 -15.00 12.14
CA PRO A 109 -4.92 -14.98 10.69
C PRO A 109 -4.15 -13.87 10.01
N MET A 110 -3.65 -12.90 10.76
CA MET A 110 -2.90 -11.75 10.24
C MET A 110 -1.40 -11.87 10.53
N HIS A 111 -0.96 -12.73 11.45
CA HIS A 111 0.46 -12.87 11.81
C HIS A 111 0.91 -14.34 11.74
N PRO A 112 1.84 -14.69 10.83
CA PRO A 112 2.36 -16.05 10.75
C PRO A 112 3.30 -16.39 11.91
N ASP A 113 3.31 -17.67 12.31
CA ASP A 113 4.47 -18.23 13.00
C ASP A 113 5.67 -18.25 12.04
N MET A 114 6.73 -17.55 12.44
CA MET A 114 7.96 -17.40 11.68
C MET A 114 9.01 -18.50 11.96
N THR A 115 8.68 -19.48 12.80
CA THR A 115 9.61 -20.56 13.17
C THR A 115 10.06 -21.35 11.94
N GLY A 116 11.37 -21.37 11.69
CA GLY A 116 11.96 -22.07 10.54
C GLY A 116 11.77 -21.36 9.19
N LEU A 117 11.21 -20.14 9.18
CA LEU A 117 11.01 -19.35 7.98
C LEU A 117 12.05 -18.22 7.88
N SER A 118 12.36 -17.82 6.65
CA SER A 118 13.28 -16.72 6.34
C SER A 118 12.58 -15.61 5.57
N THR A 119 12.96 -14.37 5.85
CA THR A 119 12.50 -13.20 5.08
C THR A 119 13.42 -12.91 3.90
N VAL A 120 12.84 -12.35 2.84
CA VAL A 120 13.55 -11.81 1.67
C VAL A 120 13.34 -10.30 1.64
N ASN A 121 14.43 -9.56 1.47
CA ASN A 121 14.42 -8.11 1.35
C ASN A 121 14.51 -7.69 -0.12
N VAL A 122 13.93 -6.54 -0.44
CA VAL A 122 13.99 -5.94 -1.78
C VAL A 122 14.58 -4.54 -1.67
N ASP A 123 15.70 -4.32 -2.34
CA ASP A 123 16.27 -2.99 -2.50
C ASP A 123 15.49 -2.24 -3.60
N LEU A 124 15.23 -0.95 -3.39
CA LEU A 124 14.43 -0.12 -4.31
C LEU A 124 15.11 1.21 -4.55
N GLU A 125 15.28 1.60 -5.81
CA GLU A 125 15.73 2.93 -6.20
C GLU A 125 14.56 3.92 -6.31
N PRO A 126 14.81 5.23 -6.28
CA PRO A 126 13.75 6.22 -6.51
C PRO A 126 13.08 6.01 -7.88
N GLY A 127 11.75 5.89 -7.87
CA GLY A 127 10.94 5.62 -9.06
C GLY A 127 10.57 4.15 -9.25
N ASP A 128 11.18 3.22 -8.50
CA ASP A 128 10.78 1.81 -8.54
C ASP A 128 9.40 1.64 -7.90
N LEU A 129 8.51 0.95 -8.63
CA LEU A 129 7.19 0.53 -8.17
C LEU A 129 7.24 -0.97 -7.90
N MET A 130 7.18 -1.34 -6.62
CA MET A 130 7.11 -2.74 -6.21
C MET A 130 5.65 -3.11 -5.97
N ILE A 131 5.15 -4.09 -6.72
CA ILE A 131 3.77 -4.59 -6.64
C ILE A 131 3.78 -6.02 -6.11
N PHE A 132 2.87 -6.35 -5.21
CA PHE A 132 2.77 -7.68 -4.61
C PHE A 132 1.32 -8.07 -4.30
N ASN A 133 1.08 -9.38 -4.20
CA ASN A 133 -0.23 -9.96 -3.88
C ASN A 133 -0.55 -9.76 -2.38
N SER A 134 -1.81 -9.50 -2.03
CA SER A 134 -2.26 -9.33 -0.64
C SER A 134 -1.98 -10.53 0.27
N LEU A 135 -1.85 -11.74 -0.30
CA LEU A 135 -1.50 -12.96 0.43
C LEU A 135 0.01 -13.17 0.59
N LEU A 136 0.86 -12.28 0.05
CA LEU A 136 2.28 -12.31 0.34
C LEU A 136 2.50 -11.80 1.76
N ALA A 137 2.87 -12.69 2.68
CA ALA A 137 3.22 -12.30 4.03
C ALA A 137 4.42 -11.34 3.97
N HIS A 138 4.26 -10.15 4.53
CA HIS A 138 5.22 -9.07 4.35
C HIS A 138 5.30 -8.18 5.57
N GLY A 139 6.26 -7.26 5.59
CA GLY A 139 6.34 -6.26 6.62
C GLY A 139 7.49 -5.30 6.43
N VAL A 140 7.86 -4.63 7.51
CA VAL A 140 8.79 -3.50 7.45
C VAL A 140 9.94 -3.70 8.42
N ARG A 141 11.17 -3.66 7.88
CA ARG A 141 12.39 -3.55 8.67
C ARG A 141 12.59 -2.11 9.17
N PRO A 142 13.06 -1.92 10.42
CA PRO A 142 13.32 -0.58 10.94
C PRO A 142 14.47 0.09 10.20
N ASN A 143 14.39 1.42 10.11
CA ASN A 143 15.44 2.25 9.54
C ASN A 143 16.57 2.43 10.56
N HIS A 144 17.71 1.80 10.29
CA HIS A 144 18.92 1.84 11.11
C HIS A 144 20.07 2.62 10.45
N SER A 145 19.81 3.28 9.32
CA SER A 145 20.75 4.22 8.72
C SER A 145 21.00 5.40 9.65
N ASP A 146 22.10 6.13 9.46
CA ASP A 146 22.45 7.24 10.37
C ASP A 146 21.78 8.57 9.98
N ASN A 147 21.58 8.81 8.67
CA ASN A 147 21.11 10.10 8.16
C ASN A 147 20.15 10.00 6.97
N ARG A 148 19.65 8.80 6.63
CA ARG A 148 18.78 8.58 5.47
C ARG A 148 17.35 8.32 5.91
N VAL A 149 16.39 8.94 5.25
CA VAL A 149 14.96 8.69 5.47
C VAL A 149 14.44 7.73 4.40
N ARG A 150 13.54 6.82 4.78
CA ARG A 150 12.72 6.10 3.81
C ARG A 150 11.53 6.96 3.45
N MET A 151 11.28 7.11 2.16
CA MET A 151 10.10 7.79 1.63
C MET A 151 9.45 6.92 0.56
N ALA A 152 8.15 6.75 0.67
CA ALA A 152 7.38 5.97 -0.29
C ALA A 152 5.94 6.49 -0.40
N GLN A 153 5.29 6.21 -1.53
CA GLN A 153 3.85 6.38 -1.70
C GLN A 153 3.20 5.01 -1.84
N TYR A 154 2.09 4.80 -1.15
CA TYR A 154 1.27 3.60 -1.34
C TYR A 154 0.30 3.85 -2.50
N ILE A 155 0.32 2.95 -3.49
CA ILE A 155 -0.54 3.01 -4.66
C ILE A 155 -1.05 1.59 -4.89
N SER A 156 -2.36 1.41 -4.99
CA SER A 156 -2.94 0.17 -5.45
C SER A 156 -4.06 0.50 -6.42
N MET A 157 -4.40 -0.46 -7.28
CA MET A 157 -5.56 -0.39 -8.13
C MET A 157 -6.34 -1.69 -8.04
N TYR A 158 -7.66 -1.59 -8.20
CA TYR A 158 -8.59 -2.71 -8.14
C TYR A 158 -9.69 -2.51 -9.18
N PRO A 159 -10.40 -3.58 -9.61
CA PRO A 159 -11.51 -3.47 -10.54
C PRO A 159 -12.51 -2.40 -10.13
N ALA A 160 -12.88 -1.52 -11.05
CA ALA A 160 -13.81 -0.44 -10.79
C ALA A 160 -15.24 -0.97 -10.58
N GLU A 161 -15.89 -0.54 -9.51
CA GLU A 161 -17.31 -0.82 -9.25
C GLU A 161 -18.14 0.43 -9.56
N PHE A 162 -18.16 0.86 -10.82
CA PHE A 162 -18.72 2.18 -11.17
C PHE A 162 -20.18 2.38 -10.71
N ASP A 163 -20.97 1.31 -10.70
CA ASP A 163 -22.37 1.35 -10.30
C ASP A 163 -22.56 1.32 -8.76
N ASN A 164 -21.49 1.13 -7.98
CA ASN A 164 -21.45 1.35 -6.53
C ASN A 164 -21.39 2.86 -6.22
N GLU A 165 -22.55 3.50 -6.26
CA GLU A 165 -22.68 4.96 -6.11
C GLU A 165 -22.10 5.46 -4.78
N THR A 166 -22.32 4.73 -3.68
CA THR A 166 -21.83 5.12 -2.36
C THR A 166 -20.30 5.20 -2.32
N GLU A 167 -19.61 4.17 -2.81
CA GLU A 167 -18.16 4.18 -2.88
C GLU A 167 -17.65 5.25 -3.86
N ARG A 168 -18.28 5.36 -5.04
CA ARG A 168 -17.89 6.35 -6.05
C ARG A 168 -17.98 7.77 -5.51
N GLN A 169 -19.09 8.13 -4.87
CA GLN A 169 -19.29 9.46 -4.28
C GLN A 169 -18.32 9.72 -3.13
N GLU A 170 -18.03 8.73 -2.29
CA GLU A 170 -17.07 8.91 -1.21
C GLU A 170 -15.66 9.17 -1.75
N ARG A 171 -15.22 8.42 -2.76
CA ARG A 171 -13.91 8.63 -3.40
C ARG A 171 -13.79 10.04 -3.99
N ILE A 172 -14.82 10.49 -4.72
CA ILE A 172 -14.89 11.84 -5.28
C ILE A 172 -14.88 12.90 -4.17
N ARG A 173 -15.61 12.67 -3.08
CA ARG A 173 -15.64 13.57 -1.92
C ARG A 173 -14.27 13.69 -1.27
N LEU A 174 -13.59 12.57 -1.01
CA LEU A 174 -12.24 12.53 -0.43
C LEU A 174 -11.25 13.37 -1.23
N TRP A 175 -11.26 13.22 -2.56
CA TRP A 175 -10.43 14.03 -3.46
C TRP A 175 -10.82 15.52 -3.42
N ARG A 176 -12.11 15.83 -3.62
CA ARG A 176 -12.60 17.22 -3.72
C ARG A 176 -12.37 18.01 -2.43
N GLU A 177 -12.63 17.38 -1.29
CA GLU A 177 -12.59 17.99 0.03
C GLU A 177 -11.25 17.79 0.75
N LEU A 178 -10.27 17.16 0.09
CA LEU A 178 -8.94 16.88 0.64
C LEU A 178 -9.01 16.14 1.99
N ASP A 179 -9.92 15.18 2.08
CA ASP A 179 -10.24 14.45 3.31
C ASP A 179 -9.59 13.05 3.30
N SER A 180 -9.53 12.44 4.49
CA SER A 180 -8.99 11.10 4.70
C SER A 180 -10.10 10.04 4.67
N PRO A 181 -9.82 8.82 4.17
CA PRO A 181 -10.71 7.68 4.34
C PRO A 181 -11.04 7.48 5.83
N LYS A 182 -12.31 7.26 6.17
CA LYS A 182 -12.74 6.98 7.55
C LYS A 182 -12.75 5.48 7.80
N ARG A 183 -11.60 4.94 8.20
CA ARG A 183 -11.38 3.52 8.55
C ARG A 183 -10.50 3.45 9.79
N ASP A 184 -10.58 2.38 10.57
CA ASP A 184 -9.81 2.25 11.83
C ASP A 184 -8.29 2.42 11.64
N ALA A 185 -7.76 1.97 10.50
CA ALA A 185 -6.35 2.13 10.15
C ALA A 185 -5.94 3.56 9.73
N PHE A 186 -6.91 4.47 9.57
CA PHE A 186 -6.76 5.81 9.03
C PHE A 186 -7.33 6.86 10.02
N PRO A 187 -6.56 7.21 11.05
CA PRO A 187 -7.01 8.19 12.05
C PRO A 187 -7.18 9.61 11.48
N GLY A 188 -6.59 9.90 10.31
CA GLY A 188 -6.55 11.23 9.71
C GLY A 188 -5.51 12.13 10.38
N ASP A 189 -5.25 13.29 9.76
CA ASP A 189 -4.47 14.35 10.41
C ASP A 189 -5.41 15.15 11.34
N PRO A 190 -5.23 15.12 12.67
CA PRO A 190 -6.09 15.88 13.58
C PRO A 190 -6.00 17.40 13.38
N ARG A 191 -5.00 17.88 12.63
CA ARG A 191 -4.83 19.30 12.27
C ARG A 191 -5.55 19.65 10.97
N GLU A 192 -6.06 18.65 10.24
CA GLU A 192 -6.59 18.79 8.89
C GLU A 192 -5.63 19.55 7.94
N TRP A 193 -4.33 19.30 8.08
CA TRP A 193 -3.32 20.16 7.46
C TRP A 193 -3.44 20.23 5.94
N GLU A 194 -3.56 19.08 5.28
CA GLU A 194 -3.72 19.02 3.82
C GLU A 194 -4.95 19.81 3.36
N LYS A 195 -6.09 19.66 4.04
CA LYS A 195 -7.34 20.34 3.72
C LYS A 195 -7.24 21.87 3.78
N HIS A 196 -6.51 22.41 4.75
CA HIS A 196 -6.38 23.86 4.94
C HIS A 196 -5.23 24.49 4.14
N HIS A 197 -4.29 23.70 3.60
CA HIS A 197 -3.06 24.21 3.01
C HIS A 197 -2.77 23.71 1.59
N ALA A 198 -3.44 22.67 1.12
CA ALA A 198 -3.32 22.19 -0.25
C ALA A 198 -4.49 22.70 -1.12
N THR A 199 -4.40 22.44 -2.40
CA THR A 199 -5.46 22.65 -3.37
C THR A 199 -5.88 21.29 -3.91
N THR A 200 -7.17 21.13 -4.21
CA THR A 200 -7.70 19.94 -4.88
C THR A 200 -6.87 19.64 -6.13
N ALA A 201 -6.37 18.41 -6.23
CA ALA A 201 -5.48 18.04 -7.33
C ALA A 201 -6.20 18.09 -8.68
N GLU A 202 -5.55 18.64 -9.69
CA GLU A 202 -6.00 18.59 -11.07
C GLU A 202 -5.81 17.17 -11.63
N LEU A 203 -6.86 16.63 -12.25
CA LEU A 203 -6.87 15.26 -12.76
C LEU A 203 -6.71 15.25 -14.27
N SER A 204 -5.87 14.34 -14.76
CA SER A 204 -5.81 13.99 -16.18
C SER A 204 -7.08 13.23 -16.61
N PRO A 205 -7.32 13.01 -17.92
CA PRO A 205 -8.41 12.13 -18.36
C PRO A 205 -8.34 10.72 -17.74
N LEU A 206 -7.14 10.16 -17.59
CA LEU A 206 -6.92 8.90 -16.88
C LEU A 206 -7.24 9.04 -15.38
N GLY A 207 -6.81 10.14 -14.74
CA GLY A 207 -7.14 10.44 -13.35
C GLY A 207 -8.64 10.50 -13.07
N ASN A 208 -9.41 11.09 -13.99
CA ASN A 208 -10.87 11.13 -13.88
C ASN A 208 -11.49 9.73 -13.89
N LYS A 209 -10.97 8.80 -14.71
CA LYS A 209 -11.42 7.40 -14.72
C LYS A 209 -11.00 6.65 -13.45
N LEU A 210 -9.73 6.78 -13.06
CA LEU A 210 -9.16 6.14 -11.86
C LEU A 210 -9.85 6.58 -10.55
N LEU A 211 -10.28 7.84 -10.47
CA LEU A 211 -11.05 8.34 -9.34
C LEU A 211 -12.51 7.85 -9.36
N GLY A 212 -13.10 7.73 -10.55
CA GLY A 212 -14.51 7.39 -10.76
C GLY A 212 -15.40 8.58 -11.15
N ILE A 213 -14.83 9.72 -11.57
CA ILE A 213 -15.59 10.84 -12.14
C ILE A 213 -16.15 10.47 -13.51
N THR A 214 -15.31 9.83 -14.33
CA THR A 214 -15.68 9.37 -15.69
C THR A 214 -15.79 7.85 -15.69
N ARG A 215 -16.82 7.32 -16.36
CA ARG A 215 -16.95 5.86 -16.57
C ARG A 215 -15.85 5.36 -17.50
N TRP A 216 -15.41 4.11 -17.29
CA TRP A 216 -14.41 3.47 -18.14
C TRP A 216 -14.86 3.34 -19.59
#